data_AF-A0A9R1AKQ6-F1
#
_entry.id   AF-A0A9R1AKQ6-F1
#
_cell.length_a   1.000
_cell.length_b   1.000
_cell.length_c   1.000
_cell.angle_alpha   90.00
_cell.angle_beta   90.00
_cell.angle_gamma   90.00
#
_symmetry.space_group_name_H-M   'P 1'
#
loop_
_entity.id
_entity.type
_entity.pdbx_description
1 polymer ?
#
loop_
_entity_poly.entity_id
_entity_poly.type
_entity_poly.pdbx_seq_one_letter_code
_entity_poly.pdbx_strand_id
1 'polypeptide(L)'
;MVEGMASERQLVVVVEGTAALGPYWPAIAAEYVEKIVRSFCSTELSGQKLAGVPPELALVVFHTHGPYSAFIVQRSGWTKDMDAFLSWLSGISFSGGGFSEAAICEGLAEALMILQGSSSSSQNHQNRELQKHCLLVAASNPYPLPTPVYRPSVQSSDHKKSNEATKESCLADAEAVAVSFAQCSVSLSVVSPKQLPTLKAIYNAGKRNPQASDPSVDHAKNPHFLVLLSESFMEARTALSHPLPGNLVPNHTITKMDTTPAATVPGPPSNASPSG
;
A
#
# COMPACT_ATOMS: atom_id res chain seq x y z
N MET A 1 0.06 -26.97 -28.23
CA MET A 1 0.72 -25.93 -27.41
C MET A 1 -0.35 -25.34 -26.51
N VAL A 2 -0.10 -25.10 -25.23
CA VAL A 2 -1.07 -24.41 -24.37
C VAL A 2 -0.82 -22.92 -24.51
N GLU A 3 -1.78 -22.21 -25.08
CA GLU A 3 -1.73 -20.75 -25.18
C GLU A 3 -1.97 -20.17 -23.79
N GLY A 4 -0.90 -19.70 -23.14
CA GLY A 4 -0.97 -19.13 -21.80
C GLY A 4 -1.77 -17.83 -21.84
N MET A 5 -2.96 -17.84 -21.24
CA MET A 5 -3.83 -16.65 -21.17
C MET A 5 -3.13 -15.52 -20.40
N ALA A 6 -2.56 -14.58 -21.16
CA ALA A 6 -1.90 -13.39 -20.64
C ALA A 6 -2.83 -12.64 -19.68
N SER A 7 -2.46 -12.61 -18.41
CA SER A 7 -3.36 -12.28 -17.31
C SER A 7 -3.29 -10.76 -17.00
N GLU A 8 -4.39 -10.04 -17.22
CA GLU A 8 -4.55 -8.58 -17.09
C GLU A 8 -4.21 -8.05 -15.68
N ARG A 9 -3.01 -7.49 -15.51
CA ARG A 9 -2.57 -6.78 -14.29
C ARG A 9 -3.07 -5.33 -14.28
N GLN A 10 -3.69 -4.89 -13.19
CA GLN A 10 -4.25 -3.56 -12.99
C GLN A 10 -3.95 -3.00 -11.59
N LEU A 11 -3.46 -1.75 -11.51
CA LEU A 11 -3.22 -1.03 -10.27
C LEU A 11 -3.98 0.30 -10.27
N VAL A 12 -4.80 0.51 -9.24
CA VAL A 12 -5.34 1.84 -8.91
C VAL A 12 -4.55 2.42 -7.74
N VAL A 13 -4.03 3.64 -7.90
CA VAL A 13 -3.51 4.43 -6.77
C VAL A 13 -4.58 5.46 -6.38
N VAL A 14 -4.89 5.54 -5.08
CA VAL A 14 -5.98 6.35 -4.53
C VAL A 14 -5.37 7.37 -3.56
N VAL A 15 -5.27 8.64 -3.97
CA VAL A 15 -4.46 9.67 -3.29
C VAL A 15 -5.32 10.76 -2.66
N GLU A 16 -5.01 11.11 -1.42
CA GLU A 16 -5.61 12.27 -0.74
C GLU A 16 -5.06 13.58 -1.31
N GLY A 17 -5.86 14.30 -2.10
CA GLY A 17 -5.52 15.61 -2.68
C GLY A 17 -5.53 16.78 -1.69
N THR A 18 -5.75 16.55 -0.38
CA THR A 18 -5.81 17.65 0.58
C THR A 18 -4.44 18.25 0.90
N ALA A 19 -4.43 19.46 1.48
CA ALA A 19 -3.21 20.05 2.03
C ALA A 19 -2.57 19.23 3.17
N ALA A 20 -3.26 18.22 3.74
CA ALA A 20 -2.71 17.38 4.80
C ALA A 20 -1.68 16.35 4.31
N LEU A 21 -1.74 15.93 3.03
CA LEU A 21 -0.75 15.02 2.43
C LEU A 21 0.40 15.78 1.75
N GLY A 22 0.14 16.98 1.22
CA GLY A 22 1.11 17.78 0.46
C GLY A 22 2.52 17.90 1.04
N PRO A 23 2.71 18.26 2.34
CA PRO A 23 4.04 18.36 2.97
C PRO A 23 4.85 17.06 2.97
N TYR A 24 4.19 15.91 2.84
CA TYR A 24 4.80 14.58 2.84
C TYR A 24 4.91 13.97 1.43
N TRP A 25 4.20 14.53 0.44
CA TRP A 25 4.08 13.95 -0.89
C TRP A 25 5.43 13.70 -1.60
N PRO A 26 6.43 14.61 -1.57
CA PRO A 26 7.70 14.36 -2.24
C PRO A 26 8.43 13.11 -1.73
N ALA A 27 8.38 12.85 -0.40
CA ALA A 27 8.96 11.66 0.20
C ALA A 27 8.10 10.40 -0.07
N ILE A 28 6.77 10.53 0.03
CA ILE A 28 5.84 9.41 -0.22
C ILE A 28 5.88 8.94 -1.67
N ALA A 29 5.90 9.86 -2.63
CA ALA A 29 6.01 9.57 -4.04
C ALA A 29 7.33 8.84 -4.34
N ALA A 30 8.47 9.47 -4.08
CA ALA A 30 9.78 8.94 -4.47
C ALA A 30 10.20 7.67 -3.69
N GLU A 31 9.92 7.60 -2.38
CA GLU A 31 10.36 6.46 -1.56
C GLU A 31 9.38 5.28 -1.54
N TYR A 32 8.11 5.47 -1.91
CA TYR A 32 7.09 4.42 -1.86
C TYR A 32 6.32 4.27 -3.19
N VAL A 33 5.50 5.26 -3.57
CA VAL A 33 4.53 5.11 -4.68
C VAL A 33 5.23 4.83 -6.00
N GLU A 34 6.26 5.59 -6.35
CA GLU A 34 7.02 5.39 -7.59
C GLU A 34 7.74 4.03 -7.62
N LYS A 35 8.30 3.57 -6.50
CA LYS A 35 8.96 2.26 -6.45
C LYS A 35 7.96 1.13 -6.66
N ILE A 36 6.79 1.22 -6.02
CA ILE A 36 5.69 0.26 -6.21
C ILE A 36 5.25 0.25 -7.68
N VAL A 37 5.02 1.42 -8.29
CA VAL A 37 4.59 1.54 -9.69
C VAL A 37 5.65 0.99 -10.65
N ARG A 38 6.92 1.38 -10.51
CA ARG A 38 8.02 0.91 -11.37
C ARG A 38 8.25 -0.60 -11.23
N SER A 39 8.10 -1.15 -10.03
CA SER A 39 8.14 -2.60 -9.78
C SER A 39 6.95 -3.32 -10.42
N PHE A 40 5.73 -2.80 -10.28
CA PHE A 40 4.53 -3.36 -10.89
C PHE A 40 4.60 -3.36 -12.43
N CYS A 41 5.11 -2.27 -13.01
CA CYS A 41 5.36 -2.14 -14.44
C CYS A 41 6.51 -3.02 -14.97
N SER A 42 7.35 -3.59 -14.09
CA SER A 42 8.46 -4.44 -14.51
C SER A 42 7.96 -5.77 -15.09
N THR A 43 8.66 -6.25 -16.12
CA THR A 43 8.34 -7.51 -16.83
C THR A 43 9.03 -8.73 -16.21
N GLU A 44 10.01 -8.51 -15.34
CA GLU A 44 10.84 -9.53 -14.71
C GLU A 44 10.47 -9.65 -13.22
N LEU A 45 9.76 -10.71 -12.85
CA LEU A 45 9.61 -11.12 -11.45
C LEU A 45 10.32 -12.46 -11.26
N SER A 46 11.18 -12.55 -10.25
CA SER A 46 12.00 -13.74 -9.94
C SER A 46 12.84 -14.30 -11.12
N GLY A 47 13.17 -13.47 -12.11
CA GLY A 47 13.92 -13.88 -13.31
C GLY A 47 13.11 -14.70 -14.32
N GLN A 48 11.78 -14.71 -14.22
CA GLN A 48 10.90 -15.16 -15.27
C GLN A 48 10.26 -13.95 -15.96
N LYS A 49 10.60 -13.76 -17.23
CA LYS A 49 9.97 -12.78 -18.11
C LYS A 49 8.49 -13.10 -18.26
N LEU A 50 7.60 -12.27 -17.69
CA LEU A 50 6.17 -12.39 -17.92
C LEU A 50 5.84 -12.04 -19.37
N ALA A 51 5.65 -13.07 -20.19
CA ALA A 51 5.06 -12.95 -21.53
C ALA A 51 3.56 -12.65 -21.39
N GLY A 52 3.21 -11.38 -21.17
CA GLY A 52 1.84 -10.95 -20.89
C GLY A 52 1.52 -9.55 -21.38
N VAL A 53 0.26 -9.16 -21.22
CA VAL A 53 -0.23 -7.80 -21.53
C VAL A 53 0.46 -6.79 -20.59
N PRO A 54 0.87 -5.60 -21.07
CA PRO A 54 1.43 -4.57 -20.19
C PRO A 54 0.42 -4.18 -19.10
N PRO A 55 0.85 -4.04 -17.84
CA PRO A 55 -0.03 -3.70 -16.73
C PRO A 55 -0.69 -2.33 -16.94
N GLU A 56 -1.91 -2.18 -16.44
CA GLU A 56 -2.64 -0.92 -16.51
C GLU A 56 -2.62 -0.17 -15.17
N LEU A 57 -2.52 1.15 -15.27
CA LEU A 57 -2.48 2.08 -14.14
C LEU A 57 -3.67 3.04 -14.24
N ALA A 58 -4.31 3.32 -13.10
CA ALA A 58 -5.28 4.39 -12.98
C ALA A 58 -5.12 5.14 -11.65
N LEU A 59 -5.44 6.43 -11.66
CA LEU A 59 -5.32 7.34 -10.53
C LEU A 59 -6.72 7.77 -10.08
N VAL A 60 -6.98 7.65 -8.80
CA VAL A 60 -8.11 8.29 -8.11
C VAL A 60 -7.53 9.34 -7.16
N VAL A 61 -8.08 10.55 -7.18
CA VAL A 61 -7.76 11.61 -6.21
C VAL A 61 -9.03 11.94 -5.45
N PHE A 62 -8.95 12.05 -4.12
CA PHE A 62 -10.09 12.40 -3.26
C PHE A 62 -9.71 13.53 -2.29
N HIS A 63 -10.69 14.34 -1.87
CA HIS A 63 -10.48 15.42 -0.90
C HIS A 63 -11.32 15.19 0.37
N THR A 64 -12.06 16.20 0.81
CA THR A 64 -13.01 16.16 1.94
C THR A 64 -14.41 16.52 1.44
N HIS A 65 -15.41 16.33 2.29
CA HIS A 65 -16.71 16.97 2.10
C HIS A 65 -16.62 18.47 2.45
N GLY A 66 -17.50 19.28 1.87
CA GLY A 66 -17.69 20.69 2.24
C GLY A 66 -17.43 21.69 1.11
N PRO A 67 -17.82 22.97 1.31
CA PRO A 67 -17.88 23.98 0.25
C PRO A 67 -16.51 24.49 -0.24
N TYR A 68 -15.42 24.13 0.44
CA TYR A 68 -14.04 24.48 0.08
C TYR A 68 -13.26 23.31 -0.55
N SER A 69 -13.95 22.20 -0.87
CA SER A 69 -13.39 21.04 -1.56
C SER A 69 -13.50 21.24 -3.07
N ALA A 70 -12.40 21.05 -3.81
CA ALA A 70 -12.39 21.22 -5.27
C ALA A 70 -13.27 20.17 -5.98
N PHE A 71 -13.26 18.95 -5.46
CA PHE A 71 -14.12 17.82 -5.83
C PHE A 71 -14.01 16.75 -4.75
N ILE A 72 -15.06 15.96 -4.51
CA ILE A 72 -15.01 14.85 -3.55
C ILE A 72 -14.09 13.74 -4.07
N VAL A 73 -14.28 13.32 -5.32
CA VAL A 73 -13.42 12.37 -6.05
C VAL A 73 -13.26 12.79 -7.52
N GLN A 74 -12.06 12.62 -8.07
CA GLN A 74 -11.72 12.64 -9.49
C GLN A 74 -10.97 11.35 -9.83
N ARG A 75 -11.14 10.82 -11.05
CA ARG A 75 -10.34 9.70 -11.55
C ARG A 75 -9.80 9.91 -12.96
N SER A 76 -8.75 9.17 -13.31
CA SER A 76 -8.23 9.06 -14.67
C SER A 76 -9.02 8.02 -15.50
N GLY A 77 -8.60 7.84 -16.75
CA GLY A 77 -8.77 6.56 -17.46
C GLY A 77 -7.62 5.59 -17.14
N TRP A 78 -7.68 4.39 -17.70
CA TRP A 78 -6.55 3.46 -17.70
C TRP A 78 -5.42 3.95 -18.61
N THR A 79 -4.16 3.73 -18.21
CA THR A 79 -2.98 3.86 -19.07
C THR A 79 -2.06 2.65 -18.95
N LYS A 80 -1.40 2.29 -20.04
CA LYS A 80 -0.26 1.34 -20.08
C LYS A 80 1.09 2.06 -20.15
N ASP A 81 1.08 3.39 -20.25
CA ASP A 81 2.25 4.27 -20.20
C ASP A 81 2.50 4.67 -18.75
N MET A 82 3.65 4.24 -18.23
CA MET A 82 4.11 4.52 -16.87
C MET A 82 4.51 5.99 -16.69
N ASP A 83 5.12 6.63 -17.69
CA ASP A 83 5.61 8.00 -17.57
C ASP A 83 4.45 9.00 -17.67
N ALA A 84 3.40 8.70 -18.45
CA ALA A 84 2.13 9.40 -18.39
C ALA A 84 1.48 9.29 -17.00
N PHE A 85 1.50 8.11 -16.37
CA PHE A 85 0.96 7.92 -15.02
C PHE A 85 1.76 8.67 -13.94
N LEU A 86 3.10 8.63 -14.02
CA LEU A 86 4.00 9.38 -13.15
C LEU A 86 3.79 10.90 -13.31
N SER A 87 3.53 11.36 -14.54
CA SER A 87 3.13 12.75 -14.80
C SER A 87 1.83 13.11 -14.07
N TRP A 88 0.81 12.25 -14.09
CA TRP A 88 -0.43 12.48 -13.33
C TRP A 88 -0.18 12.56 -11.81
N LEU A 89 0.67 11.69 -11.25
CA LEU A 89 1.08 11.74 -9.84
C LEU A 89 1.85 13.03 -9.49
N SER A 90 2.65 13.56 -10.41
CA SER A 90 3.37 14.83 -10.22
C SER A 90 2.45 16.06 -10.29
N GLY A 91 1.31 15.95 -10.99
CA GLY A 91 0.34 17.04 -11.20
C GLY A 91 -0.70 17.22 -10.08
N ILE A 92 -0.67 16.39 -9.02
CA ILE A 92 -1.66 16.47 -7.92
C ILE A 92 -1.47 17.79 -7.15
N SER A 93 -2.53 18.61 -7.12
CA SER A 93 -2.53 19.93 -6.48
C SER A 93 -3.07 19.86 -5.05
N PHE A 94 -2.17 19.60 -4.09
CA PHE A 94 -2.51 19.42 -2.67
C PHE A 94 -3.09 20.70 -2.05
N SER A 95 -4.40 20.72 -1.83
CA SER A 95 -5.13 21.95 -1.47
C SER A 95 -6.40 21.68 -0.65
N GLY A 96 -6.91 22.71 0.03
CA GLY A 96 -8.12 22.59 0.87
C GLY A 96 -7.98 21.57 2.01
N GLY A 97 -9.11 20.99 2.41
CA GLY A 97 -9.24 20.23 3.65
C GLY A 97 -9.60 21.13 4.84
N GLY A 98 -9.57 20.60 6.06
CA GLY A 98 -9.95 21.32 7.28
C GLY A 98 -10.18 20.37 8.46
N PHE A 99 -11.11 20.73 9.35
CA PHE A 99 -11.57 19.86 10.43
C PHE A 99 -12.49 18.72 9.95
N SER A 100 -12.95 18.77 8.71
CA SER A 100 -13.69 17.69 8.05
C SER A 100 -12.76 16.54 7.68
N GLU A 101 -13.08 15.33 8.12
CA GLU A 101 -12.36 14.12 7.73
C GLU A 101 -12.58 13.77 6.24
N ALA A 102 -11.71 12.92 5.68
CA ALA A 102 -11.50 12.80 4.23
C ALA A 102 -12.40 11.76 3.56
N ALA A 103 -12.66 11.98 2.26
CA ALA A 103 -13.55 11.18 1.40
C ALA A 103 -12.92 9.84 0.95
N ILE A 104 -12.35 9.11 1.91
CA ILE A 104 -11.70 7.81 1.71
C ILE A 104 -12.71 6.74 1.31
N CYS A 105 -13.96 6.83 1.81
CA CYS A 105 -15.04 5.92 1.44
C CYS A 105 -15.31 5.98 -0.07
N GLU A 106 -15.48 7.19 -0.59
CA GLU A 106 -15.74 7.49 -1.99
C GLU A 106 -14.53 7.15 -2.87
N GLY A 107 -13.31 7.50 -2.43
CA GLY A 107 -12.08 7.19 -3.15
C GLY A 107 -11.86 5.67 -3.31
N LEU A 108 -12.15 4.89 -2.27
CA LEU A 108 -12.10 3.42 -2.32
C LEU A 108 -13.25 2.83 -3.15
N ALA A 109 -14.46 3.40 -3.10
CA ALA A 109 -15.60 2.96 -3.88
C ALA A 109 -15.40 3.18 -5.39
N GLU A 110 -14.88 4.35 -5.80
CA GLU A 110 -14.55 4.62 -7.20
C GLU A 110 -13.39 3.72 -7.68
N ALA A 111 -12.41 3.42 -6.84
CA ALA A 111 -11.35 2.44 -7.15
C ALA A 111 -11.92 1.03 -7.40
N LEU A 112 -12.88 0.57 -6.59
CA LEU A 112 -13.61 -0.68 -6.85
C LEU A 112 -14.40 -0.62 -8.16
N MET A 113 -15.10 0.48 -8.45
CA MET A 113 -15.82 0.66 -9.72
C MET A 113 -14.89 0.52 -10.94
N ILE A 114 -13.71 1.15 -10.89
CA ILE A 114 -12.70 1.08 -11.95
C ILE A 114 -12.23 -0.37 -12.15
N LEU A 115 -11.86 -1.06 -11.06
CA LEU A 115 -11.29 -2.42 -11.11
C LEU A 115 -12.33 -3.50 -11.46
N GLN A 116 -13.60 -3.29 -11.13
CA GLN A 116 -14.71 -4.14 -11.58
C GLN A 116 -15.15 -3.86 -13.02
N GLY A 117 -15.04 -2.61 -13.48
CA GLY A 117 -15.44 -2.20 -14.83
C GLY A 117 -14.62 -2.86 -15.95
N SER A 118 -13.40 -3.33 -15.66
CA SER A 118 -12.61 -4.09 -16.64
C SER A 118 -13.17 -5.50 -16.84
N SER A 119 -13.69 -5.75 -18.04
CA SER A 119 -14.46 -6.94 -18.41
C SER A 119 -13.57 -8.18 -18.66
N SER A 120 -12.90 -8.68 -17.62
CA SER A 120 -12.07 -9.89 -17.68
C SER A 120 -12.93 -11.16 -17.78
N SER A 121 -13.43 -11.49 -18.98
CA SER A 121 -14.36 -12.61 -19.24
C SER A 121 -13.66 -13.98 -19.26
N SER A 122 -13.16 -14.46 -18.12
CA SER A 122 -12.46 -15.75 -18.00
C SER A 122 -12.66 -16.41 -16.63
N GLN A 123 -12.99 -17.70 -16.61
CA GLN A 123 -13.59 -18.40 -15.45
C GLN A 123 -12.59 -18.90 -14.37
N ASN A 124 -11.32 -18.44 -14.38
CA ASN A 124 -10.29 -18.93 -13.46
C ASN A 124 -10.16 -18.07 -12.19
N HIS A 125 -11.02 -18.33 -11.20
CA HIS A 125 -11.10 -17.59 -9.94
C HIS A 125 -9.77 -17.46 -9.18
N GLN A 126 -8.91 -18.48 -9.19
CA GLN A 126 -7.64 -18.45 -8.44
C GLN A 126 -6.59 -17.50 -9.04
N ASN A 127 -6.63 -17.22 -10.35
CA ASN A 127 -5.63 -16.37 -10.98
C ASN A 127 -6.00 -14.87 -10.91
N ARG A 128 -7.28 -14.52 -10.67
CA ARG A 128 -7.76 -13.12 -10.61
C ARG A 128 -7.26 -12.33 -9.40
N GLU A 129 -6.68 -12.99 -8.41
CA GLU A 129 -6.20 -12.40 -7.15
C GLU A 129 -4.78 -11.80 -7.23
N LEU A 130 -3.98 -12.25 -8.20
CA LEU A 130 -2.60 -11.82 -8.48
C LEU A 130 -2.55 -10.73 -9.56
N GLN A 131 -3.61 -9.93 -9.65
CA GLN A 131 -3.92 -9.12 -10.82
C GLN A 131 -4.36 -7.71 -10.47
N LYS A 132 -5.19 -7.55 -9.44
CA LYS A 132 -5.91 -6.29 -9.18
C LYS A 132 -5.51 -5.73 -7.83
N HIS A 133 -4.88 -4.56 -7.85
CA HIS A 133 -4.28 -3.95 -6.66
C HIS A 133 -4.79 -2.52 -6.48
N CYS A 134 -5.00 -2.13 -5.23
CA CYS A 134 -5.37 -0.79 -4.82
C CYS A 134 -4.38 -0.28 -3.77
N LEU A 135 -3.75 0.86 -4.04
CA LEU A 135 -2.83 1.53 -3.12
C LEU A 135 -3.46 2.84 -2.63
N LEU A 136 -4.01 2.83 -1.41
CA LEU A 136 -4.49 4.03 -0.74
C LEU A 136 -3.31 4.82 -0.18
N VAL A 137 -3.29 6.12 -0.45
CA VAL A 137 -2.27 7.06 0.04
C VAL A 137 -2.98 8.24 0.70
N ALA A 138 -2.96 8.29 2.03
CA ALA A 138 -3.73 9.24 2.82
C ALA A 138 -2.93 9.78 4.01
N ALA A 139 -3.24 10.99 4.47
CA ALA A 139 -2.70 11.62 5.67
C ALA A 139 -3.77 11.97 6.72
N SER A 140 -5.03 11.69 6.44
CA SER A 140 -6.20 11.99 7.28
C SER A 140 -7.03 10.74 7.61
N ASN A 141 -7.93 10.87 8.58
CA ASN A 141 -8.98 9.88 8.85
C ASN A 141 -10.04 9.86 7.73
N PRO A 142 -10.78 8.74 7.57
CA PRO A 142 -12.00 8.70 6.77
C PRO A 142 -13.11 9.54 7.41
N TYR A 143 -14.07 10.02 6.62
CA TYR A 143 -15.30 10.61 7.14
C TYR A 143 -16.07 9.61 8.03
N PRO A 144 -16.62 10.02 9.19
CA PRO A 144 -16.98 9.10 10.27
C PRO A 144 -18.44 8.62 10.22
N LEU A 145 -19.23 9.14 9.28
CA LEU A 145 -20.62 8.74 9.05
C LEU A 145 -20.72 8.03 7.71
N PRO A 146 -21.57 6.99 7.57
CA PRO A 146 -21.79 6.33 6.29
C PRO A 146 -22.27 7.31 5.19
N THR A 147 -21.59 7.28 4.05
CA THR A 147 -21.85 8.17 2.90
C THR A 147 -22.47 7.39 1.74
N PRO A 148 -23.19 8.07 0.81
CA PRO A 148 -23.78 7.43 -0.36
C PRO A 148 -22.70 7.08 -1.39
N VAL A 149 -22.40 5.78 -1.49
CA VAL A 149 -21.41 5.23 -2.42
C VAL A 149 -21.95 4.04 -3.20
N TYR A 150 -21.38 3.80 -4.38
CA TYR A 150 -21.59 2.54 -5.08
C TYR A 150 -20.92 1.40 -4.31
N ARG A 151 -21.69 0.35 -3.99
CA ARG A 151 -21.14 -0.94 -3.57
C ARG A 151 -21.44 -1.98 -4.65
N PRO A 152 -20.50 -2.87 -4.98
CA PRO A 152 -20.78 -4.01 -5.84
C PRO A 152 -21.90 -4.90 -5.30
N SER A 153 -22.77 -5.38 -6.19
CA SER A 153 -23.78 -6.39 -5.85
C SER A 153 -23.11 -7.73 -5.53
N VAL A 154 -22.86 -8.01 -4.25
CA VAL A 154 -22.39 -9.32 -3.80
C VAL A 154 -23.52 -10.33 -4.02
N GLN A 155 -23.30 -11.33 -4.87
CA GLN A 155 -24.26 -12.43 -5.02
C GLN A 155 -24.16 -13.37 -3.81
N SER A 156 -24.84 -13.02 -2.73
CA SER A 156 -25.23 -14.00 -1.71
C SER A 156 -26.10 -15.09 -2.35
N SER A 157 -26.02 -16.32 -1.84
CA SER A 157 -26.68 -17.50 -2.40
C SER A 157 -28.22 -17.47 -2.37
N ASP A 158 -28.80 -16.49 -1.68
CA ASP A 158 -30.21 -16.44 -1.30
C ASP A 158 -30.95 -15.32 -2.04
N HIS A 159 -32.18 -15.63 -2.48
CA HIS A 159 -33.11 -14.75 -3.22
C HIS A 159 -32.74 -14.40 -4.67
N LYS A 160 -32.60 -15.43 -5.50
CA LYS A 160 -32.62 -15.39 -6.98
C LYS A 160 -33.92 -14.77 -7.54
N LYS A 161 -34.05 -13.43 -7.62
CA LYS A 161 -35.23 -12.79 -8.27
C LYS A 161 -35.10 -11.31 -8.73
N SER A 162 -34.21 -10.99 -9.66
CA SER A 162 -34.49 -10.10 -10.82
C SER A 162 -33.27 -10.09 -11.76
N ASN A 163 -33.39 -9.52 -12.96
CA ASN A 163 -32.38 -9.64 -14.03
C ASN A 163 -31.95 -8.29 -14.60
N GLU A 164 -31.43 -7.41 -13.74
CA GLU A 164 -30.55 -6.30 -14.11
C GLU A 164 -29.36 -6.27 -13.15
N ALA A 165 -28.20 -5.81 -13.63
CA ALA A 165 -27.04 -5.55 -12.79
C ALA A 165 -27.17 -4.17 -12.13
N THR A 166 -28.20 -4.01 -11.28
CA THR A 166 -28.60 -2.74 -10.68
C THR A 166 -27.45 -2.14 -9.89
N LYS A 167 -27.02 -0.94 -10.29
CA LYS A 167 -25.94 -0.21 -9.60
C LYS A 167 -26.48 0.49 -8.36
N GLU A 168 -26.71 -0.28 -7.30
CA GLU A 168 -27.31 0.23 -6.08
C GLU A 168 -26.34 1.15 -5.32
N SER A 169 -26.72 2.43 -5.22
CA SER A 169 -26.12 3.38 -4.29
C SER A 169 -26.55 2.99 -2.87
N CYS A 170 -25.59 2.75 -2.00
CA CYS A 170 -25.82 2.36 -0.61
C CYS A 170 -25.14 3.34 0.35
N LEU A 171 -25.54 3.34 1.62
CA LEU A 171 -24.78 4.01 2.66
C LEU A 171 -23.67 3.08 3.17
N ALA A 172 -22.43 3.56 3.20
CA ALA A 172 -21.29 2.84 3.73
C ALA A 172 -20.24 3.79 4.32
N ASP A 173 -19.54 3.34 5.35
CA ASP A 173 -18.26 3.91 5.77
C ASP A 173 -17.09 3.23 5.01
N ALA A 174 -15.88 3.77 5.19
CA ALA A 174 -14.69 3.29 4.48
C ALA A 174 -14.26 1.85 4.84
N GLU A 175 -14.57 1.34 6.03
CA GLU A 175 -14.29 -0.06 6.40
C GLU A 175 -15.30 -1.00 5.74
N ALA A 176 -16.57 -0.60 5.72
CA ALA A 176 -17.64 -1.33 5.03
C ALA A 176 -17.53 -1.30 3.50
N VAL A 177 -16.74 -0.37 2.92
CA VAL A 177 -16.27 -0.44 1.52
C VAL A 177 -15.03 -1.33 1.40
N ALA A 178 -14.09 -1.25 2.34
CA ALA A 178 -12.87 -2.07 2.33
C ALA A 178 -13.15 -3.58 2.31
N VAL A 179 -14.17 -4.07 3.04
CA VAL A 179 -14.63 -5.47 3.00
C VAL A 179 -14.90 -5.97 1.58
N SER A 180 -15.36 -5.10 0.67
CA SER A 180 -15.63 -5.50 -0.72
C SER A 180 -14.38 -5.70 -1.57
N PHE A 181 -13.18 -5.26 -1.16
CA PHE A 181 -11.94 -5.53 -1.90
C PHE A 181 -11.65 -7.03 -1.99
N ALA A 182 -11.68 -7.73 -0.86
CA ALA A 182 -11.53 -9.19 -0.81
C ALA A 182 -12.63 -9.92 -1.62
N GLN A 183 -13.88 -9.45 -1.53
CA GLN A 183 -15.01 -10.00 -2.30
C GLN A 183 -14.81 -9.83 -3.82
N CYS A 184 -14.18 -8.72 -4.23
CA CYS A 184 -13.90 -8.40 -5.63
C CYS A 184 -12.62 -9.04 -6.19
N SER A 185 -11.88 -9.82 -5.38
CA SER A 185 -10.53 -10.30 -5.71
C SER A 185 -9.52 -9.17 -5.98
N VAL A 186 -9.65 -8.05 -5.23
CA VAL A 186 -8.73 -6.91 -5.27
C VAL A 186 -7.92 -6.87 -3.97
N SER A 187 -6.60 -6.70 -4.06
CA SER A 187 -5.76 -6.48 -2.87
C SER A 187 -5.77 -5.01 -2.45
N LEU A 188 -6.04 -4.71 -1.18
CA LEU A 188 -5.89 -3.36 -0.61
C LEU A 188 -4.54 -3.21 0.10
N SER A 189 -3.84 -2.10 -0.15
CA SER A 189 -2.61 -1.69 0.54
C SER A 189 -2.68 -0.19 0.89
N VAL A 190 -1.96 0.23 1.93
CA VAL A 190 -2.03 1.59 2.49
C VAL A 190 -0.63 2.17 2.74
N VAL A 191 -0.43 3.43 2.36
CA VAL A 191 0.71 4.28 2.75
C VAL A 191 0.18 5.56 3.40
N SER A 192 0.71 5.92 4.56
CA SER A 192 0.38 7.17 5.26
C SER A 192 1.60 7.76 5.96
N PRO A 193 1.78 9.09 5.98
CA PRO A 193 2.86 9.74 6.74
C PRO A 193 2.68 9.67 8.26
N LYS A 194 1.55 9.13 8.74
CA LYS A 194 1.13 9.10 10.14
C LYS A 194 0.65 7.69 10.53
N GLN A 195 0.92 7.28 11.76
CA GLN A 195 0.33 6.09 12.36
C GLN A 195 -1.16 6.35 12.69
N LEU A 196 -2.07 6.03 11.77
CA LEU A 196 -3.51 6.25 11.89
C LEU A 196 -4.24 4.91 12.11
N PRO A 197 -4.83 4.66 13.30
CA PRO A 197 -5.52 3.40 13.61
C PRO A 197 -6.71 3.12 12.68
N THR A 198 -7.42 4.16 12.25
CA THR A 198 -8.51 4.13 11.26
C THR A 198 -8.07 3.54 9.92
N LEU A 199 -6.95 4.02 9.38
CA LEU A 199 -6.38 3.49 8.13
C LEU A 199 -5.90 2.04 8.30
N LYS A 200 -5.41 1.66 9.48
CA LYS A 200 -5.10 0.27 9.80
C LYS A 200 -6.36 -0.60 9.93
N ALA A 201 -7.48 -0.07 10.42
CA ALA A 201 -8.76 -0.79 10.46
C ALA A 201 -9.30 -1.03 9.03
N ILE A 202 -9.35 0.01 8.19
CA ILE A 202 -9.66 -0.07 6.75
C ILE A 202 -8.83 -1.14 6.04
N TYR A 203 -7.49 -1.13 6.22
CA TYR A 203 -6.62 -2.16 5.64
C TYR A 203 -6.98 -3.58 6.13
N ASN A 204 -7.21 -3.75 7.44
CA ASN A 204 -7.58 -5.07 7.99
C ASN A 204 -8.95 -5.56 7.50
N ALA A 205 -9.94 -4.68 7.36
CA ALA A 205 -11.23 -4.98 6.76
C ALA A 205 -11.11 -5.40 5.29
N GLY A 206 -10.12 -4.85 4.56
CA GLY A 206 -9.76 -5.25 3.20
C GLY A 206 -8.92 -6.54 3.08
N LYS A 207 -8.44 -7.14 4.18
CA LYS A 207 -7.69 -8.41 4.11
C LYS A 207 -8.64 -9.58 3.86
N ARG A 208 -8.34 -10.37 2.81
CA ARG A 208 -9.03 -11.65 2.55
C ARG A 208 -8.89 -12.66 3.70
N ASN A 209 -7.73 -12.67 4.36
CA ASN A 209 -7.49 -13.44 5.58
C ASN A 209 -7.24 -12.47 6.75
N PRO A 210 -8.22 -12.25 7.64
CA PRO A 210 -8.04 -11.38 8.82
C PRO A 210 -6.89 -11.84 9.73
N GLN A 211 -6.61 -13.16 9.78
CA GLN A 211 -5.56 -13.77 10.61
C GLN A 211 -4.18 -13.75 9.95
N ALA A 212 -4.05 -13.24 8.72
CA ALA A 212 -2.75 -13.09 8.08
C ALA A 212 -1.89 -12.03 8.79
N SER A 213 -0.61 -12.35 9.01
CA SER A 213 0.39 -11.42 9.52
C SER A 213 0.75 -10.38 8.46
N ASP A 214 0.77 -9.11 8.83
CA ASP A 214 1.16 -8.02 7.93
C ASP A 214 2.63 -8.23 7.46
N PRO A 215 2.94 -8.21 6.15
CA PRO A 215 4.31 -8.40 5.64
C PRO A 215 5.30 -7.35 6.18
N SER A 216 6.53 -7.79 6.46
CA SER A 216 7.63 -6.90 6.84
C SER A 216 7.99 -5.92 5.73
N VAL A 217 8.05 -4.62 6.06
CA VAL A 217 8.50 -3.53 5.19
C VAL A 217 9.76 -2.90 5.80
N ASP A 218 10.71 -2.42 4.99
CA ASP A 218 11.81 -1.62 5.52
C ASP A 218 11.32 -0.21 5.89
N HIS A 219 11.25 0.06 7.19
CA HIS A 219 10.86 1.36 7.74
C HIS A 219 12.05 2.28 8.05
N ALA A 220 13.31 1.89 7.76
CA ALA A 220 14.51 2.57 8.25
C ALA A 220 14.60 4.07 7.94
N LYS A 221 13.99 4.53 6.83
CA LYS A 221 13.93 5.97 6.48
C LYS A 221 12.79 6.73 7.18
N ASN A 222 11.64 6.09 7.44
CA ASN A 222 10.43 6.77 7.93
C ASN A 222 9.68 5.89 8.96
N PRO A 223 10.18 5.74 10.21
CA PRO A 223 9.55 4.88 11.23
C PRO A 223 8.16 5.37 11.68
N HIS A 224 7.81 6.63 11.42
CA HIS A 224 6.50 7.20 11.75
C HIS A 224 5.44 6.98 10.65
N PHE A 225 5.83 6.47 9.48
CA PHE A 225 4.90 6.20 8.39
C PHE A 225 4.21 4.85 8.59
N LEU A 226 2.89 4.82 8.39
CA LEU A 226 2.12 3.59 8.31
C LEU A 226 2.22 3.04 6.89
N VAL A 227 2.84 1.88 6.73
CA VAL A 227 2.93 1.17 5.43
C VAL A 227 2.41 -0.24 5.64
N LEU A 228 1.33 -0.58 4.95
CA LEU A 228 0.62 -1.86 5.05
C LEU A 228 0.47 -2.42 3.63
N LEU A 229 1.17 -3.51 3.32
CA LEU A 229 1.18 -4.10 1.98
C LEU A 229 0.44 -5.44 1.99
N SER A 230 -0.50 -5.62 1.06
CA SER A 230 -1.23 -6.87 0.94
C SER A 230 -0.30 -8.04 0.58
N GLU A 231 -0.56 -9.23 1.12
CA GLU A 231 0.28 -10.41 0.88
C GLU A 231 0.43 -10.75 -0.61
N SER A 232 -0.63 -10.56 -1.39
CA SER A 232 -0.67 -10.84 -2.83
C SER A 232 -0.08 -9.73 -3.72
N PHE A 233 0.20 -8.54 -3.19
CA PHE A 233 0.81 -7.44 -3.96
C PHE A 233 2.34 -7.57 -3.95
N MET A 234 2.85 -8.61 -4.62
CA MET A 234 4.25 -9.02 -4.54
C MET A 234 5.23 -7.96 -5.08
N GLU A 235 4.83 -7.22 -6.11
CA GLU A 235 5.65 -6.16 -6.70
C GLU A 235 5.87 -5.00 -5.71
N ALA A 236 4.84 -4.63 -4.94
CA ALA A 236 4.95 -3.62 -3.90
C ALA A 236 5.85 -4.08 -2.74
N ARG A 237 5.76 -5.37 -2.37
CA ARG A 237 6.60 -5.97 -1.33
C ARG A 237 8.07 -5.98 -1.74
N THR A 238 8.37 -6.46 -2.96
CA THR A 238 9.73 -6.47 -3.53
C THR A 238 10.30 -5.05 -3.65
N ALA A 239 9.48 -4.06 -4.03
CA ALA A 239 9.89 -2.67 -4.15
C ALA A 239 10.36 -2.04 -2.82
N LEU A 240 9.91 -2.58 -1.68
CA LEU A 240 10.09 -2.00 -0.34
C LEU A 240 10.76 -2.97 0.67
N SER A 241 11.25 -4.12 0.20
CA SER A 241 12.04 -5.08 0.98
C SER A 241 13.56 -4.95 0.79
N HIS A 242 14.02 -4.11 -0.14
CA HIS A 242 15.44 -3.96 -0.46
C HIS A 242 16.02 -2.66 0.12
N PRO A 243 17.02 -2.75 1.01
CA PRO A 243 17.88 -1.62 1.34
C PRO A 243 18.60 -1.14 0.08
N LEU A 244 18.77 0.17 -0.06
CA LEU A 244 19.59 0.73 -1.14
C LEU A 244 21.04 0.23 -0.96
N PRO A 245 21.72 -0.30 -1.99
CA PRO A 245 23.12 -0.74 -1.91
C PRO A 245 24.05 0.49 -1.83
N GLY A 246 24.11 1.10 -0.64
CA GLY A 246 24.66 2.44 -0.45
C GLY A 246 25.16 2.74 0.96
N ASN A 247 25.43 1.73 1.79
CA ASN A 247 26.26 1.91 2.99
C ASN A 247 26.99 0.62 3.41
N LEU A 248 28.10 0.31 2.74
CA LEU A 248 29.05 -0.72 3.19
C LEU A 248 29.83 -0.19 4.39
N VAL A 249 29.27 -0.31 5.60
CA VAL A 249 30.05 -0.17 6.84
C VAL A 249 31.01 -1.35 6.91
N PRO A 250 32.35 -1.16 6.96
CA PRO A 250 33.28 -2.27 7.00
C PRO A 250 33.14 -3.08 8.28
N ASN A 251 32.94 -4.40 8.14
CA ASN A 251 32.93 -5.33 9.26
C ASN A 251 34.30 -5.38 9.95
N HIS A 252 34.44 -4.70 11.08
CA HIS A 252 35.47 -5.01 12.06
C HIS A 252 34.94 -6.05 13.06
N THR A 253 35.07 -7.32 12.68
CA THR A 253 34.83 -8.46 13.56
C THR A 253 35.82 -8.42 14.73
N ILE A 254 35.37 -8.00 15.91
CA ILE A 254 36.15 -8.14 17.14
C ILE A 254 36.17 -9.62 17.50
N THR A 255 37.23 -10.32 17.09
CA THR A 255 37.47 -11.73 17.45
C THR A 255 37.78 -11.82 18.93
N LYS A 256 36.75 -12.10 19.74
CA LYS A 256 36.87 -12.41 21.16
C LYS A 256 37.68 -13.71 21.33
N MET A 257 38.95 -13.59 21.71
CA MET A 257 39.75 -14.72 22.18
C MET A 257 39.63 -14.79 23.72
N ASP A 258 39.31 -15.97 24.24
CA ASP A 258 38.95 -16.20 25.65
C ASP A 258 39.61 -17.51 26.11
N THR A 259 40.44 -17.48 27.16
CA THR A 259 41.19 -18.67 27.64
C THR A 259 41.60 -18.54 29.12
N THR A 260 40.63 -18.72 30.01
CA THR A 260 40.68 -19.38 31.35
C THR A 260 41.76 -19.02 32.42
N PRO A 261 41.39 -18.89 33.72
CA PRO A 261 42.26 -18.31 34.77
C PRO A 261 43.06 -19.30 35.66
N ALA A 262 44.21 -18.82 36.16
CA ALA A 262 45.08 -19.40 37.22
C ALA A 262 46.08 -18.30 37.70
N ALA A 263 46.68 -18.26 38.90
CA ALA A 263 46.45 -18.94 40.19
C ALA A 263 47.03 -18.08 41.37
N THR A 264 47.79 -18.65 42.33
CA THR A 264 48.17 -18.04 43.63
C THR A 264 49.64 -17.61 43.79
N VAL A 265 49.86 -16.39 44.31
CA VAL A 265 50.58 -16.01 45.57
C VAL A 265 51.85 -16.82 45.94
N PRO A 266 53.07 -16.21 46.14
CA PRO A 266 53.31 -15.26 47.26
C PRO A 266 54.30 -14.07 47.02
N GLY A 267 54.42 -13.18 48.02
CA GLY A 267 55.42 -12.08 48.13
C GLY A 267 56.29 -12.20 49.41
N PRO A 268 56.84 -11.12 50.03
CA PRO A 268 56.70 -9.68 49.75
C PRO A 268 57.93 -9.12 48.96
N PRO A 269 58.98 -8.39 49.46
CA PRO A 269 59.35 -7.87 50.80
C PRO A 269 59.08 -6.35 50.97
N SER A 270 59.97 -5.58 51.64
CA SER A 270 59.76 -4.17 52.06
C SER A 270 60.92 -3.21 51.71
N ASN A 271 60.61 -1.94 51.45
CA ASN A 271 61.29 -0.71 51.95
C ASN A 271 60.52 0.53 51.45
N ALA A 272 60.01 1.42 52.30
CA ALA A 272 60.70 2.43 53.13
C ALA A 272 60.81 3.81 52.41
N SER A 273 60.17 4.80 53.03
CA SER A 273 60.15 6.25 52.72
C SER A 273 61.54 6.89 53.02
N PRO A 274 61.88 8.16 52.61
CA PRO A 274 61.04 9.36 52.82
C PRO A 274 61.22 10.56 51.85
N SER A 275 60.60 11.67 52.27
CA SER A 275 60.85 13.09 51.92
C SER A 275 60.05 13.69 50.76
N GLY A 276 59.36 14.81 51.07
CA GLY A 276 58.42 15.55 50.23
C GLY A 276 57.46 16.33 51.11
#